data_AF-A0A847VES5-F1
#
_entry.id   AF-A0A847VES5-F1
#
_cell.length_a   1.000
_cell.length_b   1.000
_cell.length_c   1.000
_cell.angle_alpha   90.00
_cell.angle_beta   90.00
_cell.angle_gamma   90.00
#
_symmetry.space_group_name_H-M   'P 1'
#
loop_
_entity.id
_entity.type
_entity.pdbx_description
1 polymer ?
#
loop_
_entity_poly.entity_id
_entity_poly.type
_entity_poly.pdbx_seq_one_letter_code
_entity_poly.pdbx_strand_id
1 'polypeptide(L)' 'MPSPCVDLCRIDAASGWCAGCLRTLDEIAAWPALDDAARRALCAELERRRPAWQRLHPQETEPPR' A
#
# COMPACT_ATOMS: atom_id res chain seq x y z
N MET A 1 -3.91 -3.72 15.86
CA MET A 1 -4.17 -2.72 14.81
C MET A 1 -4.80 -3.38 13.58
N PRO A 2 -5.83 -2.79 12.94
CA PRO A 2 -6.39 -3.33 11.71
C PRO A 2 -5.41 -3.20 10.53
N SER A 3 -5.45 -4.14 9.59
CA SER A 3 -4.65 -4.12 8.36
C SER A 3 -5.13 -3.01 7.44
N PRO A 4 -4.25 -2.22 6.79
CA PRO A 4 -4.64 -1.19 5.81
C PRO A 4 -5.08 -1.79 4.46
N CYS A 5 -5.52 -3.05 4.46
CA CYS A 5 -5.97 -3.76 3.27
C CYS A 5 -7.38 -3.30 2.89
N VAL A 6 -7.60 -3.08 1.60
CA VAL A 6 -8.91 -2.71 1.03
C VAL A 6 -9.50 -3.86 0.19
N ASP A 7 -9.07 -5.09 0.48
CA ASP A 7 -9.41 -6.33 -0.27
C ASP A 7 -9.09 -6.30 -1.76
N LEU A 8 -8.27 -5.34 -2.19
CA LEU A 8 -7.66 -5.29 -3.51
C LEU A 8 -6.23 -5.85 -3.43
N CYS A 9 -6.02 -7.05 -3.95
CA CYS A 9 -4.68 -7.65 -4.09
C CYS A 9 -4.23 -7.56 -5.55
N ARG A 10 -3.84 -6.36 -5.99
CA ARG A 10 -3.27 -6.13 -7.32
C ARG A 10 -1.93 -5.42 -7.18
N ILE A 11 -0.84 -6.08 -7.51
CA ILE A 11 0.49 -5.47 -7.55
C ILE A 11 0.66 -4.77 -8.90
N ASP A 12 1.04 -3.51 -8.85
CA ASP A 12 1.45 -2.76 -10.01
C ASP A 12 2.89 -3.12 -10.39
N ALA A 13 3.10 -3.45 -11.66
CA ALA A 13 4.41 -3.84 -12.16
C ALA A 13 5.37 -2.65 -12.29
N ALA A 14 4.87 -1.42 -12.38
CA ALA A 14 5.70 -0.23 -12.52
C ALA A 14 6.35 0.20 -11.19
N SER A 15 5.60 0.13 -10.09
CA SER A 15 6.05 0.51 -8.74
C SER A 15 6.44 -0.68 -7.85
N GLY A 16 5.94 -1.88 -8.15
CA GLY A 16 6.04 -3.04 -7.26
C GLY A 16 5.13 -2.95 -6.02
N TRP A 17 4.17 -2.03 -6.00
CA TRP A 17 3.26 -1.81 -4.87
C TRP A 17 1.84 -2.28 -5.18
N CYS A 18 1.11 -2.65 -4.13
CA CYS A 18 -0.30 -2.96 -4.22
C CYS A 18 -1.12 -1.70 -4.53
N ALA A 19 -1.94 -1.72 -5.59
CA ALA A 19 -2.76 -0.58 -6.01
C ALA A 19 -3.78 -0.12 -4.95
N GLY A 20 -4.14 -1.00 -4.01
CA GLY A 20 -5.03 -0.66 -2.90
C GLY A 20 -4.30 -0.12 -1.67
N CYS A 21 -3.43 -0.94 -1.09
CA CYS A 21 -2.79 -0.66 0.19
C CYS A 21 -1.35 -0.14 0.09
N LEU A 22 -0.79 -0.01 -1.12
CA LEU A 22 0.58 0.46 -1.41
C LEU A 22 1.71 -0.37 -0.79
N ARG A 23 1.38 -1.57 -0.26
CA ARG A 23 2.36 -2.53 0.26
C ARG A 23 2.94 -3.39 -0.86
N THR A 24 4.19 -3.77 -0.69
CA THR A 24 4.85 -4.81 -1.48
C THR A 24 4.36 -6.21 -1.07
N LEU A 25 4.64 -7.22 -1.90
CA LEU A 25 4.35 -8.61 -1.56
C LEU A 25 5.08 -9.07 -0.29
N ASP A 26 6.33 -8.67 -0.12
CA ASP A 26 7.11 -8.99 1.08
C ASP A 26 6.49 -8.40 2.35
N GLU A 27 6.05 -7.14 2.30
CA GLU A 27 5.37 -6.48 3.43
C GLU A 27 4.02 -7.13 3.76
N ILE A 28 3.29 -7.61 2.75
CA ILE A 28 2.04 -8.37 2.93
C ILE A 28 2.34 -9.71 3.59
N ALA A 29 3.36 -10.43 3.13
CA ALA A 29 3.75 -11.73 3.68
C ALA A 29 4.30 -11.62 5.11
N ALA A 30 5.03 -10.55 5.41
CA ALA A 30 5.60 -10.28 6.73
C ALA A 30 4.56 -9.74 7.74
N TRP A 31 3.45 -9.15 7.29
CA TRP A 31 2.43 -8.53 8.15
C TRP A 31 2.00 -9.34 9.40
N PRO A 32 1.67 -10.63 9.31
CA PRO A 32 1.29 -11.41 10.49
C PRO A 32 2.43 -11.53 11.53
N ALA A 33 3.69 -11.46 11.09
CA ALA A 33 4.87 -11.53 11.95
C ALA A 33 5.32 -10.17 12.50
N LEU A 34 4.81 -9.05 11.97
CA LEU A 34 5.11 -7.71 12.47
C LEU A 34 4.39 -7.43 13.79
N ASP A 35 5.09 -6.79 14.71
CA ASP A 35 4.51 -6.24 15.93
C ASP A 35 3.72 -4.95 15.66
N ASP A 36 2.97 -4.47 16.65
CA ASP A 36 2.15 -3.27 16.47
C ASP A 36 2.99 -2.00 16.22
N ALA A 37 4.24 -1.94 16.66
CA ALA A 37 5.13 -0.81 16.40
C ALA A 37 5.59 -0.77 14.94
N ALA A 38 6.05 -1.90 14.42
CA ALA A 38 6.45 -2.07 13.03
C ALA A 38 5.27 -1.89 12.09
N ARG A 39 4.07 -2.36 12.46
CA ARG A 39 2.84 -2.10 11.69
C ARG A 39 2.53 -0.61 11.60
N ARG A 40 2.74 0.16 12.69
CA ARG A 40 2.50 1.63 12.68
C ARG A 40 3.51 2.32 11.78
N ALA A 41 4.78 1.95 11.90
CA ALA A 41 5.84 2.47 11.07
C ALA A 41 5.59 2.17 9.58
N LEU A 42 5.15 0.94 9.28
CA LEU A 42 4.78 0.54 7.93
C LEU A 42 3.60 1.38 7.42
N CYS A 43 2.52 1.53 8.19
CA CYS A 43 1.39 2.37 7.78
C CYS A 43 1.80 3.83 7.49
N ALA A 44 2.66 4.42 8.33
CA ALA A 44 3.18 5.77 8.09
C ALA A 44 4.04 5.84 6.82
N GLU A 45 4.80 4.79 6.51
CA GLU A 45 5.56 4.70 5.27
C GLU A 45 4.65 4.58 4.03
N LEU A 46 3.54 3.83 4.12
CA LEU A 46 2.56 3.73 3.04
C LEU A 46 1.92 5.09 2.72
N GLU A 47 1.66 5.91 3.74
CA GLU A 47 1.18 7.29 3.56
C GLU A 47 2.22 8.15 2.84
N ARG A 48 3.52 7.99 3.17
CA ARG A 48 4.62 8.67 2.48
C ARG A 48 4.80 8.21 1.03
N ARG A 49 4.45 6.98 0.70
CA ARG A 49 4.48 6.44 -0.68
C ARG A 49 3.33 6.95 -1.55
N ARG A 50 2.22 7.38 -0.95
CA ARG A 50 1.01 7.81 -1.67
C ARG A 50 1.26 8.90 -2.71
N PRO A 51 2.02 9.99 -2.45
CA PRO A 51 2.36 10.97 -3.48
C PRO A 51 3.19 10.38 -4.63
N ALA A 52 4.08 9.41 -4.36
CA ALA A 52 4.84 8.73 -5.41
C ALA A 52 3.92 7.83 -6.25
N TRP A 53 2.99 7.12 -5.63
CA TRP A 53 1.97 6.34 -6.33
C TRP A 53 1.12 7.21 -7.26
N GLN A 54 0.66 8.37 -6.77
CA GLN A 54 -0.14 9.31 -7.56
C GLN A 54 0.62 9.85 -8.79
N ARG A 55 1.94 10.00 -8.71
CA ARG A 55 2.77 10.41 -9.85
C ARG A 55 2.90 9.31 -10.90
N LEU A 56 2.96 8.05 -10.49
CA LEU A 56 3.03 6.90 -11.38
C LEU A 56 1.67 6.60 -12.02
N HIS A 57 0.58 6.84 -11.30
CA HIS A 57 -0.79 6.54 -11.71
C HIS A 57 -1.69 7.79 -11.66
N PRO A 58 -1.44 8.80 -12.51
CA PRO A 58 -2.18 10.06 -12.47
C PRO A 58 -3.67 9.95 -12.87
N GLN A 59 -4.09 8.83 -13.45
CA GLN A 59 -5.46 8.61 -13.97
C GLN A 59 -6.33 7.68 -13.10
N GLU A 60 -5.76 6.94 -12.13
CA GLU A 60 -6.54 6.09 -11.20
C GLU A 60 -7.02 6.85 -9.96
N THR A 61 -6.57 8.09 -9.76
CA THR A 61 -6.99 8.96 -8.65
C THR A 61 -8.31 9.67 -8.88
N GLU A 62 -8.88 9.58 -10.09
CA GLU A 62 -10.19 10.15 -10.37
C GLU A 62 -11.28 9.20 -9.84
N PRO A 63 -12.14 9.65 -8.90
CA PRO A 63 -13.25 8.81 -8.44
C PRO A 63 -14.18 8.51 -9.62
N PRO A 64 -14.74 7.29 -9.72
CA PRO A 64 -15.70 6.97 -10.77
C PRO A 64 -16.87 7.95 -10.69
N ARG A 65 -17.23 8.57 -11.82
CA ARG A 65 -18.41 9.45 -11.92
C ARG A 65 -19.70 8.70 -11.63
#